data_AF-A0A6C0IEL0-F1
#
_entry.id   AF-A0A6C0IEL0-F1
#
_cell.length_a   1.000
_cell.length_b   1.000
_cell.length_c   1.000
_cell.angle_alpha   90.00
_cell.angle_beta   90.00
_cell.angle_gamma   90.00
#
_symmetry.space_group_name_H-M   'P 1'
#
loop_
_entity.id
_entity.type
_entity.pdbx_description
1 polymer ?
#
loop_
_entity_poly.entity_id
_entity_poly.type
_entity_poly.pdbx_seq_one_letter_code
_entity_poly.pdbx_strand_id
1 'polypeptide(L)'
;MINFAIQLISEFLGTLLLILTIVASGGSSVMTGAVLALIIFLTAGVSGGHVNPVVSLAMYLSGSISAAGFAGYAVAQTLGGITAYFIYKVVTS
;
A
#
# COMPACT_ATOMS: atom_id res chain seq x y z
N MET A 1 -1.36 20.04 7.64
CA MET A 1 -1.61 18.59 7.78
C MET A 1 -2.26 18.10 6.51
N ILE A 2 -1.75 17.02 5.91
CA ILE A 2 -2.40 16.39 4.75
C ILE A 2 -3.70 15.72 5.23
N ASN A 3 -4.76 15.86 4.42
CA ASN A 3 -6.08 15.31 4.71
C ASN A 3 -6.01 13.78 4.88
N PHE A 4 -6.66 13.23 5.90
CA PHE A 4 -6.73 11.79 6.15
C PHE A 4 -7.25 11.00 4.93
N ALA A 5 -8.24 11.54 4.21
CA ALA A 5 -8.74 10.90 2.98
C ALA A 5 -7.64 10.76 1.90
N ILE A 6 -6.74 11.74 1.77
CA ILE A 6 -5.61 11.68 0.83
C ILE A 6 -4.61 10.60 1.29
N GLN A 7 -4.40 10.43 2.59
CA GLN A 7 -3.56 9.35 3.13
C GLN A 7 -4.13 7.98 2.78
N LEU A 8 -5.46 7.80 2.94
CA LEU A 8 -6.13 6.55 2.57
C LEU A 8 -6.00 6.24 1.07
N ILE A 9 -6.16 7.25 0.20
CA ILE A 9 -5.96 7.09 -1.24
C ILE A 9 -4.51 6.70 -1.54
N SER A 10 -3.54 7.33 -0.87
CA SER A 10 -2.12 7.02 -1.00
C SER A 10 -1.81 5.57 -0.64
N GLU A 11 -2.32 5.09 0.49
CA GLU A 11 -2.14 3.71 0.95
C GLU A 11 -2.83 2.69 0.04
N PHE A 12 -4.06 3.00 -0.43
CA PHE A 12 -4.76 2.18 -1.41
C PHE A 12 -3.99 2.04 -2.72
N LEU A 13 -3.57 3.16 -3.33
CA LEU A 13 -2.85 3.17 -4.60
C LEU A 13 -1.46 2.53 -4.46
N GLY A 14 -0.77 2.80 -3.35
CA GLY A 14 0.52 2.18 -3.06
C GLY A 14 0.42 0.66 -2.96
N THR A 15 -0.52 0.12 -2.19
CA THR A 15 -0.70 -1.33 -2.10
C THR A 15 -1.22 -1.93 -3.41
N LEU A 16 -2.10 -1.25 -4.13
CA LEU A 16 -2.55 -1.69 -5.46
C LEU A 16 -1.36 -1.90 -6.39
N LEU A 17 -0.50 -0.89 -6.54
CA LEU A 17 0.65 -0.96 -7.43
C LEU A 17 1.64 -2.03 -6.97
N LEU A 18 1.90 -2.14 -5.66
CA LEU A 18 2.78 -3.17 -5.10
C LEU A 18 2.29 -4.59 -5.44
N ILE A 19 1.03 -4.90 -5.15
CA ILE A 19 0.48 -6.23 -5.40
C ILE A 19 0.40 -6.51 -6.90
N LEU A 20 0.01 -5.51 -7.70
CA LEU A 20 -0.03 -5.64 -9.16
C LEU A 20 1.35 -5.96 -9.73
N THR A 21 2.41 -5.29 -9.26
CA THR A 21 3.80 -5.61 -9.66
C THR A 21 4.19 -7.04 -9.28
N ILE A 22 3.85 -7.49 -8.08
CA ILE A 22 4.17 -8.86 -7.64
C ILE A 22 3.53 -9.88 -8.59
N VAL A 23 2.22 -9.77 -8.85
CA VAL A 23 1.52 -10.77 -9.69
C VAL A 23 1.88 -10.65 -11.17
N ALA A 24 2.06 -9.43 -11.70
CA ALA A 24 2.38 -9.21 -13.11
C ALA A 24 3.84 -9.58 -13.46
N SER A 25 4.76 -9.49 -12.50
CA SER A 25 6.17 -9.86 -12.70
C SER A 25 6.47 -11.34 -12.42
N GLY A 26 5.45 -12.14 -12.06
CA GLY A 26 5.65 -13.53 -11.64
C GLY A 26 6.42 -13.66 -10.32
N GLY A 27 6.29 -12.67 -9.42
CA GLY A 27 6.97 -12.67 -8.13
C GLY A 27 8.44 -12.25 -8.18
N SER A 28 8.86 -11.49 -9.18
CA SER A 28 10.24 -10.99 -9.28
C SER A 28 10.58 -10.10 -8.09
N SER A 29 11.56 -10.52 -7.29
CA SER A 29 12.02 -9.80 -6.10
C SER A 29 12.66 -8.46 -6.45
N VAL A 30 13.42 -8.39 -7.56
CA VAL A 30 14.06 -7.15 -8.02
C VAL A 30 13.00 -6.13 -8.43
N MET A 31 12.00 -6.54 -9.21
CA MET A 31 10.92 -5.64 -9.63
C MET A 31 10.08 -5.18 -8.44
N THR A 32 9.73 -6.12 -7.55
CA THR A 32 8.97 -5.81 -6.34
C THR A 32 9.71 -4.82 -5.45
N GLY A 33 11.00 -5.04 -5.20
CA GLY A 33 11.83 -4.14 -4.39
C GLY A 33 11.98 -2.75 -5.00
N ALA A 34 12.24 -2.68 -6.32
CA ALA A 34 12.38 -1.41 -7.03
C ALA A 34 11.09 -0.58 -7.01
N VAL A 35 9.95 -1.21 -7.30
CA VAL A 35 8.65 -0.53 -7.28
C VAL A 35 8.24 -0.16 -5.86
N LEU A 36 8.47 -1.02 -4.87
CA LEU A 36 8.21 -0.69 -3.46
C LEU A 36 9.02 0.54 -3.02
N ALA A 37 10.31 0.61 -3.36
CA ALA A 37 11.15 1.76 -3.04
C ALA A 37 10.62 3.05 -3.66
N LEU A 38 10.20 3.00 -4.93
CA LEU A 38 9.58 4.14 -5.62
C LEU A 38 8.26 4.55 -4.96
N ILE A 39 7.38 3.60 -4.64
CA ILE A 39 6.11 3.86 -3.95
C ILE A 39 6.39 4.59 -2.63
N ILE A 40 7.28 4.04 -1.79
CA ILE A 40 7.62 4.65 -0.50
C ILE A 40 8.19 6.06 -0.70
N PHE A 41 9.10 6.26 -1.66
CA PHE A 41 9.65 7.58 -1.96
C PHE A 41 8.56 8.62 -2.27
N LEU A 42 7.54 8.24 -3.04
CA LEU A 42 6.44 9.11 -3.43
C LEU A 42 5.42 9.32 -2.30
N THR A 43 5.17 8.31 -1.47
CA THR A 43 4.09 8.31 -0.48
C THR A 43 4.53 8.64 0.95
N ALA A 44 5.83 8.60 1.25
CA ALA A 44 6.35 8.82 2.61
C ALA A 44 5.91 10.18 3.19
N GLY A 45 5.99 11.25 2.39
CA GLY A 45 5.53 12.58 2.81
C GLY A 45 4.00 12.74 2.87
N VAL A 46 3.25 11.77 2.36
CA VAL A 46 1.77 11.80 2.29
C VAL A 46 1.15 11.01 3.43
N SER A 47 1.44 9.71 3.50
CA SER A 47 0.84 8.75 4.43
C SER A 47 1.85 8.09 5.37
N GLY A 48 3.15 8.29 5.16
CA GLY A 48 4.22 7.46 5.76
C GLY A 48 4.59 6.25 4.91
N GLY A 49 3.84 5.98 3.83
CA GLY A 49 4.17 4.95 2.84
C GLY A 49 4.21 3.54 3.42
N HIS A 50 3.23 3.16 4.24
CA HIS A 50 3.24 1.85 4.91
C HIS A 50 2.94 0.72 3.93
N VAL A 51 1.93 0.94 3.08
CA VAL A 51 1.44 0.07 1.98
C VAL A 51 1.24 -1.40 2.36
N ASN A 52 1.10 -1.68 3.65
CA ASN A 52 1.02 -3.01 4.25
C ASN A 52 0.37 -2.91 5.64
N PRO A 53 -0.68 -3.71 5.94
CA PRO A 53 -1.36 -3.68 7.24
C PRO A 53 -0.44 -4.01 8.42
N VAL A 54 0.56 -4.87 8.22
CA VAL A 54 1.53 -5.25 9.24
C VAL A 54 2.50 -4.11 9.53
N VAL A 55 2.89 -3.35 8.51
CA VAL A 55 3.72 -2.13 8.69
C VAL A 55 2.91 -1.06 9.43
N SER A 56 1.65 -0.85 9.05
CA SER A 56 0.76 0.07 9.76
C SER A 56 0.54 -0.34 11.22
N LEU A 57 0.40 -1.64 11.49
CA LEU A 57 0.29 -2.15 12.85
C LEU A 57 1.56 -1.85 13.65
N ALA A 58 2.74 -2.09 13.08
CA ALA A 58 4.00 -1.76 13.73
C ALA A 58 4.12 -0.27 14.04
N MET A 59 3.70 0.60 13.11
CA MET A 59 3.69 2.06 13.30
C MET A 59 2.65 2.52 14.31
N TYR A 60 1.53 1.81 14.47
CA TYR A 60 0.58 2.06 15.55
C TYR A 60 1.16 1.68 16.92
N LEU A 61 1.77 0.49 17.01
CA LEU A 61 2.40 0.01 18.25
C LEU A 61 3.58 0.88 18.68
N SER A 62 4.29 1.51 17.74
CA SER A 62 5.35 2.49 18.03
C SER A 62 4.82 3.88 18.40
N GLY A 63 3.51 4.11 18.35
CA GLY A 63 2.88 5.42 18.62
C GLY A 63 2.99 6.42 17.47
N SER A 64 3.41 5.99 16.28
CA SER A 64 3.58 6.86 15.10
C SER A 64 2.26 7.23 14.43
N ILE A 65 1.22 6.38 14.57
CA ILE A 65 -0.13 6.65 14.06
C ILE A 65 -1.20 6.33 15.13
N SER A 66 -2.38 6.92 15.00
CA SER A 66 -3.53 6.62 15.87
C SER A 66 -4.17 5.27 15.50
N ALA A 67 -4.99 4.72 16.40
CA ALA A 67 -5.76 3.50 16.13
C ALA A 67 -6.69 3.65 14.92
N ALA A 68 -7.32 4.82 14.76
CA ALA A 68 -8.13 5.14 13.59
C ALA A 68 -7.29 5.22 12.31
N GLY A 69 -6.07 5.77 12.40
CA GLY A 69 -5.10 5.76 11.31
C GLY A 69 -4.74 4.34 10.87
N PHE A 70 -4.42 3.46 11.83
CA PHE A 70 -4.16 2.05 11.56
C PHE A 70 -5.34 1.36 10.90
N ALA A 71 -6.54 1.45 11.48
CA ALA A 71 -7.73 0.79 10.94
C ALA A 71 -8.03 1.27 9.51
N GLY A 72 -7.98 2.59 9.28
CA GLY A 72 -8.19 3.16 7.95
C GLY A 72 -7.15 2.69 6.94
N TYR A 73 -5.87 2.69 7.31
CA TYR A 73 -4.79 2.23 6.44
C TYR A 73 -4.94 0.74 6.13
N ALA A 74 -5.20 -0.11 7.13
CA ALA A 74 -5.36 -1.55 6.94
C ALA A 74 -6.51 -1.87 5.97
N VAL A 75 -7.63 -1.13 6.07
CA VAL A 75 -8.76 -1.25 5.12
C VAL A 75 -8.34 -0.81 3.72
N ALA A 76 -7.73 0.38 3.58
CA ALA A 76 -7.30 0.91 2.30
C ALA A 76 -6.29 -0.02 1.59
N GLN A 77 -5.30 -0.52 2.32
CA GLN A 77 -4.28 -1.44 1.83
C GLN A 77 -4.89 -2.77 1.39
N THR A 78 -5.80 -3.33 2.20
CA THR A 78 -6.50 -4.59 1.86
C THR A 78 -7.34 -4.44 0.59
N LEU A 79 -8.09 -3.34 0.47
CA LEU A 79 -8.87 -3.05 -0.74
C LEU A 79 -7.97 -2.81 -1.96
N GLY A 80 -6.82 -2.16 -1.78
CA GLY A 80 -5.83 -1.96 -2.84
C GLY A 80 -5.30 -3.29 -3.38
N GLY A 81 -4.93 -4.22 -2.49
CA GLY A 81 -4.48 -5.55 -2.86
C GLY A 81 -5.54 -6.40 -3.56
N ILE A 82 -6.79 -6.36 -3.08
CA ILE A 82 -7.92 -7.04 -3.72
C ILE A 82 -8.15 -6.48 -5.13
N THR A 83 -8.13 -5.15 -5.27
CA THR A 83 -8.33 -4.48 -6.57
C THR A 83 -7.23 -4.87 -7.55
N ALA A 84 -5.97 -4.92 -7.12
CA ALA A 84 -4.84 -5.34 -7.95
C ALA A 84 -5.01 -6.77 -8.48
N TYR A 85 -5.46 -7.71 -7.64
CA TYR A 85 -5.73 -9.08 -8.07
C TYR A 85 -6.80 -9.15 -9.17
N PHE A 86 -7.91 -8.43 -9.01
CA PHE A 86 -8.96 -8.40 -10.02
C PHE A 86 -8.51 -7.74 -11.33
N ILE A 87 -7.73 -6.66 -11.27
CA ILE A 87 -7.13 -6.05 -12.45
C ILE A 87 -6.26 -7.07 -13.19
N TYR A 88 -5.34 -7.73 -12.47
CA TYR A 88 -4.47 -8.74 -13.05
C TYR A 88 -5.27 -9.86 -13.71
N LYS A 89 -6.30 -10.37 -13.03
CA LYS A 89 -7.20 -11.41 -13.56
C LYS A 89 -7.91 -10.96 -14.84
N VAL A 90 -8.46 -9.75 -14.89
CA VAL A 90 -9.17 -9.24 -16.09
C VAL A 90 -8.23 -9.08 -17.29
N VAL A 91 -6.98 -8.69 -17.07
CA VAL A 91 -6.01 -8.43 -18.15
C VAL A 91 -5.36 -9.72 -18.67
N THR A 92 -5.29 -10.77 -17.86
CA THR A 92 -4.58 -12.02 -18.19
C THR A 92 -5.49 -13.22 -18.47
N SER A 93 -6.80 -13.06 -18.32
CA SER A 93 -7.80 -14.08 -18.72
C SER A 93 -8.20 -13.89 -20.18
#